data_AF-K0IHJ7-F1
#
_entry.id   AF-K0IHJ7-F1
#
_cell.length_a   1.000
_cell.length_b   1.000
_cell.length_c   1.000
_cell.angle_alpha   90.00
_cell.angle_beta   90.00
_cell.angle_gamma   90.00
#
_symmetry.space_group_name_H-M   'P 1'
#
loop_
_entity.id
_entity.type
_entity.pdbx_description
1 polymer ?
#
loop_
_entity_poly.entity_id
_entity_poly.type
_entity_poly.pdbx_seq_one_letter_code
_entity_poly.pdbx_strand_id
1 'polypeptide(L)' 'MSLSECPACCSRIYEYRDGRWTEWICWRCGHYESDTPAFKAYPHLFHDIVRKNGNYFLVKYAYYGKGIVRNPEPSGQ' A
#
# COMPACT_ATOMS: atom_id res chain seq x y z
N MET A 1 9.22 -8.59 -5.65
CA MET A 1 9.89 -8.43 -4.35
C MET A 1 8.81 -8.18 -3.32
N SER A 2 8.81 -8.89 -2.19
CA SER A 2 7.96 -8.57 -1.04
C SER A 2 8.80 -7.81 -0.02
N LEU A 3 8.36 -6.63 0.40
CA LEU A 3 9.06 -5.82 1.39
C LEU A 3 8.40 -6.04 2.77
N SER A 4 9.08 -6.75 3.68
CA SER A 4 8.56 -7.05 5.03
C SER A 4 8.93 -5.98 6.06
N GLU A 5 10.01 -5.25 5.83
CA GLU A 5 10.57 -4.26 6.75
C GLU A 5 10.85 -2.94 6.05
N CYS A 6 10.64 -1.84 6.78
CA CYS A 6 10.87 -0.50 6.26
C CYS A 6 12.35 -0.18 6.18
N PRO A 7 12.88 0.20 5.01
CA PRO A 7 14.31 0.53 4.86
C PRO A 7 14.71 1.78 5.65
N ALA A 8 13.76 2.66 5.98
CA ALA A 8 14.02 3.90 6.71
C ALA A 8 14.00 3.74 8.24
N CYS A 9 13.22 2.80 8.79
CA CYS A 9 13.02 2.72 10.25
C CYS A 9 12.94 1.29 10.82
N CYS A 10 13.25 0.28 10.01
CA CYS A 10 13.25 -1.15 10.34
C CYS A 10 11.92 -1.65 10.96
N SER A 11 10.84 -0.91 10.80
CA SER A 11 9.52 -1.29 11.32
C SER A 11 8.75 -2.07 10.27
N ARG A 12 7.74 -2.83 10.73
CA ARG A 12 6.89 -3.63 9.85
C ARG A 12 6.31 -2.78 8.71
N ILE A 13 6.38 -3.32 7.51
CA ILE A 13 5.67 -2.81 6.34
C ILE A 13 4.40 -3.61 6.09
N TYR A 14 3.38 -2.91 5.62
CA TYR A 14 2.10 -3.46 5.22
C TYR A 14 2.02 -3.46 3.71
N GLU A 15 1.82 -4.64 3.15
CA GLU A 15 1.66 -4.87 1.72
C GLU A 15 0.16 -4.89 1.37
N TYR A 16 -0.22 -4.09 0.38
CA TYR A 16 -1.57 -4.01 -0.15
C TYR A 16 -1.55 -4.35 -1.63
N ARG A 17 -2.34 -5.36 -2.03
CA ARG A 17 -2.50 -5.78 -3.42
C ARG A 17 -3.90 -5.40 -3.87
N ASP A 18 -4.03 -4.70 -5.00
CA ASP A 18 -5.31 -4.34 -5.62
C ASP A 18 -5.64 -5.18 -6.87
N GLY A 19 -4.89 -6.27 -7.08
CA GLY A 19 -5.00 -7.16 -8.23
C GLY A 19 -4.19 -6.73 -9.45
N ARG A 20 -3.82 -5.44 -9.54
CA ARG A 20 -2.99 -4.91 -10.63
C ARG A 20 -1.63 -4.45 -10.16
N TRP A 21 -1.58 -3.87 -8.97
CA TRP A 21 -0.40 -3.27 -8.37
C TRP A 21 -0.27 -3.67 -6.91
N THR A 22 0.94 -3.52 -6.40
CA THR A 22 1.31 -3.70 -5.01
C THR A 22 1.81 -2.38 -4.44
N GLU A 23 1.30 -2.03 -3.26
CA GLU A 23 1.71 -0.86 -2.49
C GLU A 23 2.22 -1.32 -1.13
N TRP A 24 3.38 -0.79 -0.71
CA TRP A 24 4.02 -1.09 0.57
C TRP A 24 4.07 0.17 1.41
N ILE A 25 3.44 0.12 2.59
CA ILE A 25 3.33 1.27 3.48
C ILE A 25 3.92 0.93 4.85
N CYS A 26 4.81 1.78 5.33
CA CYS A 26 5.19 1.79 6.74
C CYS A 26 4.35 2.82 7.48
N TRP A 27 3.39 2.38 8.29
CA TRP A 27 2.54 3.31 9.07
C TRP A 27 3.27 4.01 10.22
N ARG A 28 4.46 3.52 10.61
CA ARG A 28 5.25 4.15 11.67
C ARG A 28 5.92 5.43 11.19
N CYS A 29 6.60 5.37 10.04
CA CYS A 29 7.36 6.50 9.52
C CYS A 29 6.76 7.10 8.25
N GLY A 30 5.70 6.52 7.67
CA GLY A 30 5.08 7.01 6.43
C GLY A 30 5.86 6.68 5.14
N HIS A 31 6.84 5.77 5.20
CA HIS A 31 7.52 5.28 4.00
C HIS A 31 6.53 4.61 3.05
N TYR A 32 6.66 4.89 1.76
CA TYR A 32 5.77 4.42 0.71
C TYR A 32 6.56 3.90 -0.48
N GLU A 33 6.24 2.68 -0.90
CA GLU A 33 6.70 2.11 -2.16
C GLU A 33 5.54 1.53 -2.96
N SER A 34 5.69 1.49 -4.28
CA SER A 34 4.68 0.92 -5.18
C SER A 34 5.32 0.37 -6.45
N ASP A 35 4.73 -0.69 -7.01
CA ASP A 35 5.16 -1.21 -8.32
C ASP A 35 4.46 -0.54 -9.51
N THR A 36 3.62 0.47 -9.26
CA THR A 36 2.93 1.26 -10.29
C THR A 36 3.92 1.93 -11.25
N PRO A 37 3.56 2.10 -12.54
CA PRO A 37 4.41 2.80 -13.50
C PRO A 37 4.77 4.23 -13.08
N ALA A 38 3.83 4.93 -12.43
CA ALA A 38 4.05 6.29 -11.95
C ALA A 38 5.11 6.34 -10.84
N PHE A 39 5.08 5.42 -9.88
CA PHE A 39 6.09 5.35 -8.83
C PHE A 39 7.47 5.00 -9.39
N LYS A 40 7.55 4.04 -10.32
CA LYS A 40 8.82 3.66 -10.95
C LYS A 40 9.44 4.79 -11.76
N ALA A 41 8.63 5.58 -12.45
CA ALA A 41 9.11 6.72 -13.23
C ALA A 41 9.57 7.89 -12.33
N TYR A 42 8.85 8.14 -11.24
CA TYR A 42 9.08 9.34 -10.41
C TYR A 42 8.95 9.07 -8.90
N PRO A 43 9.82 8.23 -8.30
CA PRO A 43 9.66 7.80 -6.90
C PRO A 43 9.74 8.95 -5.89
N HIS A 44 10.53 9.99 -6.19
CA HIS A 44 10.71 11.16 -5.33
C HIS A 44 9.41 11.95 -5.11
N LEU A 45 8.45 11.90 -6.05
CA LEU A 45 7.15 12.57 -5.88
C LEU A 45 6.30 11.94 -4.77
N PHE A 46 6.61 10.69 -4.40
CA PHE A 46 5.82 9.90 -3.46
C PHE A 46 6.47 9.76 -2.06
N HIS A 47 7.67 10.29 -1.86
CA HIS A 47 8.47 10.09 -0.64
C HIS A 47 7.71 10.37 0.68
N ASP A 48 6.90 11.42 0.72
CA ASP A 48 6.11 11.81 1.90
C ASP A 48 4.60 11.72 1.67
N ILE A 49 4.15 10.99 0.64
CA ILE A 49 2.74 11.01 0.23
C ILE A 49 1.81 10.51 1.33
N VAL A 50 2.21 9.47 2.06
CA VAL A 50 1.43 8.90 3.17
C VAL A 50 1.34 9.88 4.33
N ARG A 51 2.43 10.58 4.67
CA ARG A 51 2.42 11.60 5.74
C ARG A 51 1.53 12.78 5.38
N LYS A 52 1.62 13.27 4.13
CA LYS A 52 0.85 14.42 3.65
C LYS A 52 -0.64 14.11 3.49
N ASN A 53 -0.99 12.84 3.19
CA ASN A 53 -2.35 12.43 2.85
C ASN A 53 -2.86 11.31 3.77
N GLY A 54 -2.46 11.30 5.05
CA GLY A 54 -2.72 10.19 5.98
C GLY A 54 -4.18 9.72 6.02
N ASN A 55 -5.13 10.66 6.08
CA ASN A 55 -6.57 10.33 6.09
C ASN A 55 -7.01 9.60 4.81
N TYR A 56 -6.53 10.01 3.64
CA TYR A 56 -6.85 9.33 2.38
C TYR A 56 -6.35 7.88 2.40
N PHE A 57 -5.10 7.67 2.83
CA PHE A 57 -4.52 6.33 2.92
C PHE A 57 -5.27 5.48 3.96
N LEU A 58 -5.61 6.03 5.13
CA LEU A 58 -6.39 5.33 6.15
C LEU A 58 -7.76 4.89 5.61
N VAL A 59 -8.47 5.76 4.89
CA VAL A 59 -9.77 5.42 4.27
C VAL A 59 -9.59 4.38 3.16
N LYS A 60 -8.60 4.55 2.28
CA LYS A 60 -8.31 3.61 1.18
C LYS A 60 -8.06 2.20 1.70
N TYR A 61 -7.27 2.06 2.78
CA TYR A 61 -6.88 0.76 3.31
C TYR A 61 -7.71 0.28 4.52
N ALA A 62 -8.68 1.07 5.00
CA ALA A 62 -9.61 0.64 6.04
C ALA A 62 -10.33 -0.67 5.67
N TYR A 63 -10.61 -0.88 4.38
CA TYR A 63 -11.23 -2.09 3.86
C TYR A 63 -10.35 -3.34 4.02
N TYR A 64 -9.02 -3.21 3.95
CA TYR A 64 -8.09 -4.32 4.16
C TYR A 64 -7.99 -4.72 5.63
N GLY A 65 -8.17 -3.78 6.56
CA GLY A 65 -8.20 -4.04 8.00
C GLY A 65 -9.49 -4.69 8.52
N LYS A 66 -10.58 -4.65 7.75
CA LYS A 66 -11.87 -5.27 8.12
C LYS A 66 -11.96 -6.77 7.88
N GLY A 67 -10.89 -7.39 7.37
CA GLY A 67 -10.85 -8.81 7.07
C GLY A 67 -11.67 -9.14 5.81
N ILE A 68 -11.01 -9.77 4.85
CA ILE A 68 -11.65 -10.53 3.77
C ILE A 68 -12.38 -9.66 2.73
N VAL A 69 -11.63 -9.15 1.74
CA VAL A 69 -12.14 -9.24 0.35
C VAL A 69 -11.80 -10.66 -0.11
N ARG A 70 -12.67 -11.61 0.26
CA ARG A 70 -12.88 -12.78 -0.58
C ARG A 70 -13.25 -12.17 -1.92
N ASN A 71 -12.51 -12.51 -2.97
CA ASN A 71 -13.02 -12.32 -4.32
C ASN A 71 -14.50 -12.71 -4.28
N PRO A 72 -15.46 -11.85 -4.63
CA PRO A 72 -16.77 -12.36 -4.96
C PRO A 72 -16.51 -13.36 -6.08
N GLU A 73 -16.68 -14.65 -5.80
CA GLU A 73 -16.77 -15.65 -6.85
C GLU A 73 -17.78 -15.11 -7.86
N PRO A 74 -17.45 -15.08 -9.16
CA PRO A 74 -18.42 -14.65 -10.14
C PRO A 74 -19.64 -15.55 -9.98
N SER A 75 -20.75 -14.96 -9.55
CA SER A 75 -22.05 -15.61 -9.55
C SER A 75 -22.45 -15.75 -11.02
N GLY A 76 -22.03 -16.85 -11.66
CA GLY A 76 -22.45 -17.26 -12.99
C GLY A 76 -22.54 -18.78 -12.97
N GLN A 77 -23.73 -19.31 -12.71
CA GLN A 77 -24.68 -19.82 -13.71
C GLN A 77 -24.36 -21.24 -14.14
#